data_AF-A0A662L496-F1
#
_entry.id   AF-A0A662L496-F1
#
_cell.length_a   1.000
_cell.length_b   1.000
_cell.length_c   1.000
_cell.angle_alpha   90.00
_cell.angle_beta   90.00
_cell.angle_gamma   90.00
#
_symmetry.space_group_name_H-M   'P 1'
#
loop_
_entity.id
_entity.type
_entity.pdbx_description
1 polymer ?
#
loop_
_entity_poly.entity_id
_entity_poly.type
_entity_poly.pdbx_seq_one_letter_code
_entity_poly.pdbx_strand_id
1 'polypeptide(L)'
;MDCDLWDVVGMIAWTAKIKKWLESNAKKSELIRGSWEVEVESEDEFDVITARNPTFPFKITIFVSEHVATLAINTGMSTDEFDVADRMKMYKKMLHLNADYSLVKTGLLGEDDEVVVLVDFDLASLS
;
A
#
# COMPACT_ATOMS: atom_id res chain seq x y z
N MET A 1 17.96 -18.45 -13.29
CA MET A 1 17.05 -17.29 -13.19
C MET A 1 17.97 -16.11 -12.97
N ASP A 2 18.44 -15.50 -14.05
CA ASP A 2 19.06 -14.19 -13.97
C ASP A 2 17.89 -13.21 -13.88
N CYS A 3 17.69 -12.63 -12.70
CA CYS A 3 16.87 -11.44 -12.56
C CYS A 3 17.62 -10.34 -13.30
N ASP A 4 17.05 -9.80 -14.38
CA ASP A 4 17.76 -8.90 -15.28
C ASP A 4 18.15 -7.63 -14.49
N LEU A 5 19.43 -7.28 -14.51
CA LEU A 5 19.98 -6.20 -13.68
C LEU A 5 19.26 -4.86 -13.87
N TRP A 6 18.62 -4.67 -15.02
CA TRP A 6 17.87 -3.47 -15.39
C TRP A 6 16.54 -3.34 -14.63
N ASP A 7 15.90 -4.47 -14.34
CA ASP A 7 14.58 -4.53 -13.69
C ASP A 7 14.71 -4.11 -12.22
N VAL A 8 15.76 -4.63 -11.56
CA VAL A 8 16.15 -4.26 -10.19
C VAL A 8 16.50 -2.76 -10.10
N VAL A 9 17.20 -2.22 -11.10
CA VAL A 9 17.58 -0.79 -11.13
C VAL A 9 16.35 0.11 -11.29
N GLY A 10 15.37 -0.29 -12.10
CA GLY A 10 14.11 0.43 -12.28
C GLY A 10 13.29 0.50 -10.99
N MET A 11 13.15 -0.62 -10.30
CA MET A 11 12.47 -0.71 -8.99
C MET A 11 13.11 0.22 -7.95
N ILE A 12 14.45 0.14 -7.78
CA ILE A 12 15.20 0.97 -6.82
C ILE A 12 14.97 2.48 -7.08
N ALA A 13 14.90 2.89 -8.34
CA ALA A 13 14.66 4.28 -8.71
C ALA A 13 13.25 4.75 -8.31
N TRP A 14 12.23 3.90 -8.48
CA TRP A 14 10.86 4.21 -8.06
C TRP A 14 10.70 4.26 -6.55
N THR A 15 11.27 3.29 -5.83
CA THR A 15 11.28 3.29 -4.36
C THR A 15 11.86 4.58 -3.80
N ALA A 16 13.01 5.02 -4.33
CA ALA A 16 13.63 6.27 -3.94
C ALA A 16 12.76 7.51 -4.27
N LYS A 17 12.09 7.52 -5.43
CA LYS A 17 11.19 8.60 -5.85
C LYS A 17 9.96 8.69 -4.94
N ILE A 18 9.33 7.56 -4.61
CA ILE A 18 8.14 7.48 -3.74
C ILE A 18 8.50 7.88 -2.30
N LYS A 19 9.60 7.36 -1.75
CA LYS A 19 10.10 7.75 -0.43
C LYS A 19 10.29 9.26 -0.32
N LYS A 20 11.01 9.85 -1.29
CA LYS A 20 11.23 11.29 -1.33
C LYS A 20 9.92 12.07 -1.47
N TRP A 21 8.96 11.57 -2.23
CA TRP A 21 7.64 12.18 -2.37
C TRP A 21 6.89 12.21 -1.03
N LEU A 22 6.87 11.11 -0.28
CA LEU A 22 6.25 11.02 1.06
C LEU A 22 6.92 11.97 2.07
N GLU A 23 8.26 12.00 2.11
CA GLU A 23 9.01 12.86 3.03
C GLU A 23 8.88 14.35 2.70
N SER A 24 8.81 14.71 1.40
CA SER A 24 8.81 16.11 0.94
C SER A 24 7.43 16.77 0.82
N ASN A 25 6.37 16.01 0.54
CA ASN A 25 5.02 16.57 0.35
C ASN A 25 4.23 16.84 1.62
N ALA A 26 4.87 16.68 2.78
CA ALA A 26 4.40 17.11 4.09
C ALA A 26 3.75 18.51 4.15
N LYS A 27 4.11 19.40 3.22
CA LYS A 27 3.72 20.83 3.25
C LYS A 27 2.73 21.26 2.16
N LYS A 28 2.45 20.44 1.14
CA LYS A 28 1.72 20.89 -0.07
C LYS A 28 0.27 20.42 -0.19
N SER A 29 -0.10 19.29 0.42
CA SER A 29 -1.50 18.84 0.40
C SER A 29 -2.23 19.34 1.65
N GLU A 30 -3.43 19.91 1.50
CA GLU A 30 -4.23 20.36 2.65
C GLU A 30 -4.80 19.20 3.46
N LEU A 31 -4.97 18.03 2.83
CA LEU A 31 -5.62 16.85 3.40
C LEU A 31 -4.68 15.96 4.22
N ILE A 32 -3.38 15.99 3.91
CA ILE A 32 -2.35 15.19 4.57
C ILE A 32 -1.16 16.11 4.82
N ARG A 33 -1.12 16.72 6.01
CA ARG A 33 -0.03 17.58 6.47
C ARG A 33 0.95 16.77 7.33
N GLY A 34 2.22 17.15 7.33
CA GLY A 34 3.25 16.58 8.22
C GLY A 34 4.23 15.64 7.53
N SER A 35 5.46 15.59 8.05
CA SER A 35 6.51 14.68 7.60
C SER A 35 6.11 13.26 7.95
N TRP A 36 5.92 12.44 6.92
CA TRP A 36 5.74 11.00 7.11
C TRP A 36 7.07 10.40 7.58
N GLU A 37 7.01 9.56 8.59
CA GLU A 37 8.09 8.64 8.92
C GLU A 37 8.02 7.48 7.93
N VAL A 38 9.11 7.25 7.20
CA VAL A 38 9.14 6.28 6.09
C VAL A 38 10.22 5.23 6.34
N GLU A 39 9.79 3.98 6.40
CA GLU A 39 10.63 2.78 6.47
C GLU A 39 10.58 2.05 5.13
N VAL A 40 11.70 1.47 4.71
CA VAL A 40 11.80 0.69 3.48
C VAL A 40 12.43 -0.64 3.82
N GLU A 41 11.74 -1.71 3.44
CA GLU A 41 12.19 -3.10 3.54
C GLU A 41 12.27 -3.64 2.12
N SER A 42 13.41 -4.23 1.76
CA SER A 42 13.61 -4.81 0.42
C SER A 42 13.45 -6.31 0.51
N GLU A 43 12.52 -6.84 -0.29
CA GLU A 43 12.32 -8.27 -0.51
C GLU A 43 12.88 -8.65 -1.89
N ASP A 44 12.98 -9.95 -2.19
CA ASP A 44 13.62 -10.44 -3.43
C ASP A 44 12.97 -9.88 -4.72
N GLU A 45 11.66 -9.63 -4.73
CA GLU A 45 10.89 -9.24 -5.92
C GLU A 45 10.19 -7.87 -5.82
N PHE A 46 10.21 -7.24 -4.65
CA PHE A 46 9.56 -5.95 -4.42
C PHE A 46 10.15 -5.21 -3.21
N ASP A 47 10.03 -3.89 -3.20
CA ASP A 47 10.27 -3.09 -2.00
C ASP A 47 8.94 -2.82 -1.27
N VAL A 48 8.97 -2.85 0.05
CA VAL A 48 7.86 -2.45 0.92
C VAL A 48 8.21 -1.13 1.57
N ILE A 49 7.44 -0.09 1.25
CA ILE A 49 7.53 1.22 1.88
C ILE A 49 6.42 1.32 2.92
N THR A 50 6.78 1.43 4.20
CA THR A 50 5.81 1.72 5.26
C THR A 50 5.90 3.19 5.66
N ALA A 51 4.80 3.91 5.58
CA ALA A 51 4.71 5.32 5.90
C ALA A 51 3.72 5.55 7.05
N ARG A 52 4.15 6.31 8.07
CA ARG A 52 3.32 6.70 9.23
C ARG A 52 3.29 8.22 9.39
N ASN A 53 2.13 8.77 9.71
CA ASN A 53 1.98 10.21 9.97
C ASN A 53 1.37 10.43 11.36
N PRO A 54 1.97 11.25 12.24
CA PRO A 54 1.45 11.50 13.60
C PRO A 54 0.03 12.04 13.67
N THR A 55 -0.45 12.65 12.58
CA THR A 55 -1.77 13.28 12.49
C THR A 55 -2.80 12.44 11.72
N PHE A 56 -2.40 11.30 11.17
CA PHE A 56 -3.26 10.40 10.41
C PHE A 56 -3.36 9.05 11.11
N PRO A 57 -4.56 8.52 11.39
CA PRO A 57 -4.73 7.34 12.24
C PRO A 57 -4.41 6.02 11.53
N PHE A 58 -4.05 6.05 10.25
CA PHE A 58 -3.79 4.86 9.44
C PHE A 58 -2.34 4.87 8.93
N LYS A 59 -1.70 3.70 8.93
CA LYS A 59 -0.43 3.50 8.24
C LYS A 59 -0.71 3.27 6.75
N ILE A 60 0.23 3.70 5.90
CA ILE A 60 0.22 3.39 4.48
C ILE A 60 1.34 2.40 4.21
N THR A 61 1.05 1.34 3.48
CA THR A 61 2.06 0.41 2.97
C THR A 61 2.04 0.47 1.45
N ILE A 62 3.19 0.65 0.82
CA ILE A 62 3.33 0.68 -0.65
C ILE A 62 4.24 -0.45 -1.06
N PHE A 63 3.72 -1.38 -1.85
CA PHE A 63 4.49 -2.44 -2.49
C PHE A 63 4.96 -1.92 -3.84
N VAL A 64 6.27 -1.84 -4.05
CA VAL A 64 6.87 -1.34 -5.28
C VAL A 64 7.53 -2.51 -5.98
N SER A 65 6.91 -2.96 -7.06
CA SER A 65 7.51 -3.90 -8.01
C SER A 65 8.10 -3.13 -9.19
N GLU A 66 8.63 -3.85 -10.18
CA GLU A 66 9.19 -3.27 -11.39
C GLU A 66 8.18 -2.39 -12.18
N HIS A 67 6.94 -2.85 -12.31
CA HIS A 67 5.94 -2.22 -13.19
C HIS A 67 4.78 -1.59 -12.44
N VAL A 68 4.49 -2.07 -11.23
CA VAL A 68 3.31 -1.67 -10.47
C VAL A 68 3.73 -1.24 -9.07
N ALA A 69 3.17 -0.12 -8.61
CA ALA A 69 3.14 0.21 -7.20
C ALA A 69 1.71 0.04 -6.66
N THR A 70 1.55 -0.78 -5.62
CA THR A 70 0.27 -0.95 -4.93
C THR A 70 0.31 -0.19 -3.62
N LEU A 71 -0.53 0.83 -3.48
CA LEU A 71 -0.73 1.57 -2.24
C LEU A 71 -1.86 0.93 -1.43
N ALA A 72 -1.55 0.53 -0.20
CA ALA A 72 -2.48 0.03 0.78
C ALA A 72 -2.68 1.07 1.89
N ILE A 73 -3.93 1.40 2.19
CA ILE A 73 -4.34 2.04 3.44
C ILE A 73 -4.71 0.92 4.41
N ASN A 74 -3.95 0.79 5.48
CA ASN A 74 -4.15 -0.20 6.50
C ASN A 74 -5.12 0.32 7.56
N THR A 75 -6.25 -0.36 7.73
CA THR A 75 -7.35 0.15 8.57
C THR A 75 -7.15 -0.09 10.07
N GLY A 76 -6.20 -0.93 10.46
CA GLY A 76 -6.01 -1.41 11.83
C GLY A 76 -7.04 -2.45 12.26
N MET A 77 -7.98 -2.85 11.39
CA MET A 77 -9.01 -3.83 11.70
C MET A 77 -8.54 -5.23 11.33
N SER A 78 -8.03 -5.98 12.31
CA SER A 78 -7.79 -7.43 12.18
C SER A 78 -9.12 -8.18 12.12
N THR A 79 -9.21 -9.20 11.28
CA THR A 79 -10.44 -10.02 11.19
C THR A 79 -10.42 -11.28 12.08
N ASP A 80 -9.30 -11.56 12.74
CA ASP A 80 -9.12 -12.76 13.57
C ASP A 80 -9.91 -12.75 14.87
N GLU A 81 -10.20 -11.56 15.40
CA GLU A 81 -11.02 -11.41 16.62
C GLU A 81 -12.52 -11.61 16.36
N PHE A 82 -12.94 -11.65 15.10
CA PHE A 82 -14.35 -11.80 14.74
C PHE A 82 -14.78 -13.26 14.73
N ASP A 83 -16.04 -13.49 15.09
CA ASP A 83 -16.64 -14.80 14.85
C ASP A 83 -16.74 -15.09 13.34
N VAL A 84 -16.86 -16.37 13.01
CA VAL A 84 -16.92 -16.82 11.61
C VAL A 84 -18.06 -16.16 10.84
N ALA A 85 -19.22 -15.96 11.48
CA ALA A 85 -20.39 -15.42 10.80
C ALA A 85 -20.20 -13.96 10.42
N ASP A 86 -19.62 -13.15 11.31
CA ASP A 86 -19.35 -11.74 11.09
C ASP A 86 -18.19 -11.52 10.14
N ARG A 87 -17.15 -12.35 10.22
CA ARG A 87 -16.05 -12.37 9.25
C ARG A 87 -16.56 -12.64 7.83
N MET A 88 -17.44 -13.63 7.65
CA MET A 88 -18.05 -13.93 6.34
C MET A 88 -18.95 -12.80 5.83
N LYS A 89 -19.71 -12.13 6.71
CA LYS A 89 -20.50 -10.96 6.31
C LYS A 89 -19.58 -9.83 5.83
N MET A 90 -18.47 -9.60 6.53
CA MET A 90 -17.49 -8.56 6.16
C MET A 90 -16.83 -8.87 4.82
N TYR A 91 -16.33 -10.10 4.62
CA TYR A 91 -15.70 -10.51 3.36
C TYR A 91 -16.65 -10.40 2.18
N LYS A 92 -17.92 -10.80 2.36
CA LYS A 92 -18.95 -10.63 1.34
C LYS A 92 -19.15 -9.15 0.98
N LYS A 93 -19.20 -8.25 1.97
CA LYS A 93 -19.31 -6.80 1.72
C LYS A 93 -18.09 -6.27 0.98
N MET A 94 -16.88 -6.65 1.37
CA MET A 94 -15.64 -6.26 0.68
C MET A 94 -15.66 -6.70 -0.79
N LEU A 95 -16.09 -7.93 -1.07
CA LEU A 95 -16.22 -8.41 -2.44
C LEU A 95 -17.25 -7.60 -3.26
N HIS A 96 -18.37 -7.21 -2.65
CA HIS A 96 -19.32 -6.31 -3.29
C HIS A 96 -18.72 -4.92 -3.56
N LEU A 97 -17.96 -4.35 -2.61
CA LEU A 97 -17.26 -3.08 -2.80
C LEU A 97 -16.29 -3.14 -3.99
N ASN A 98 -15.59 -4.26 -4.19
CA ASN A 98 -14.70 -4.45 -5.33
C ASN A 98 -15.44 -4.50 -6.68
N ALA A 99 -16.73 -4.82 -6.69
CA ALA A 99 -17.57 -4.75 -7.88
C ALA A 99 -18.15 -3.34 -8.10
N ASP A 100 -18.44 -2.62 -7.02
CA ASP A 100 -19.06 -1.30 -7.05
C ASP A 100 -18.06 -0.17 -7.38
N TYR A 101 -16.79 -0.34 -7.03
CA TYR A 101 -15.73 0.66 -7.23
C TYR A 101 -14.60 0.12 -8.12
N SER A 102 -14.35 0.78 -9.24
CA SER A 102 -13.40 0.29 -10.26
C SER A 102 -11.93 0.65 -10.04
N LEU A 103 -11.65 1.65 -9.21
CA LEU A 103 -10.29 2.17 -8.98
C LEU A 103 -9.70 1.76 -7.63
N VAL A 104 -10.52 1.16 -6.77
CA VAL A 104 -10.16 0.83 -5.40
C VAL A 104 -10.55 -0.61 -5.15
N LYS A 105 -9.66 -1.36 -4.53
CA LYS A 105 -9.90 -2.73 -4.08
C LYS A 105 -9.87 -2.77 -2.56
N THR A 106 -10.57 -3.74 -2.01
CA THR A 106 -10.50 -4.13 -0.60
C THR A 106 -9.90 -5.51 -0.52
N GLY A 107 -9.10 -5.75 0.51
CA GLY A 107 -8.37 -7.00 0.70
C GLY A 107 -7.99 -7.24 2.14
N LEU A 108 -7.20 -8.28 2.35
CA LEU A 108 -6.62 -8.68 3.64
C LEU A 108 -5.10 -8.67 3.52
N LEU A 109 -4.40 -8.28 4.59
CA LEU A 109 -2.95 -8.23 4.64
C LEU A 109 -2.43 -8.74 6.00
N GLY A 110 -1.28 -9.42 5.99
CA GLY A 110 -0.62 -9.89 7.20
C GLY A 110 -1.23 -11.17 7.77
N GLU A 111 -0.67 -11.65 8.88
CA GLU A 111 -1.07 -12.92 9.49
C GLU A 111 -2.45 -12.84 10.17
N ASP A 112 -2.80 -11.68 10.72
CA ASP A 112 -4.06 -11.47 11.46
C ASP A 112 -5.24 -11.06 10.55
N ASP A 113 -5.08 -11.23 9.23
CA ASP A 113 -6.02 -10.78 8.20
C ASP A 113 -6.47 -9.31 8.43
N GLU A 114 -5.55 -8.34 8.35
CA GLU A 114 -5.89 -6.92 8.48
C GLU A 114 -6.66 -6.44 7.24
N VAL A 115 -7.82 -5.80 7.42
CA VAL A 115 -8.57 -5.19 6.32
C VAL A 115 -7.78 -4.01 5.74
N VAL A 116 -7.59 -4.02 4.42
CA VAL A 116 -6.88 -2.97 3.68
C VAL A 116 -7.69 -2.44 2.51
N VAL A 117 -7.45 -1.18 2.16
CA VAL A 117 -7.96 -0.54 0.94
C VAL A 117 -6.78 -0.28 0.01
N LEU A 118 -6.86 -0.76 -1.22
CA LEU A 118 -5.74 -0.88 -2.15
C LEU A 118 -6.01 -0.11 -3.44
N VAL A 119 -4.97 0.51 -3.99
CA VAL A 119 -4.95 1.11 -5.33
C VAL A 119 -3.66 0.71 -6.03
N ASP A 120 -3.79 0.22 -7.27
CA ASP A 120 -2.65 -0.14 -8.11
C ASP A 120 -2.32 1.01 -9.05
N PHE A 121 -1.04 1.33 -9.16
CA PHE A 121 -0.52 2.32 -10.09
C PHE A 121 0.42 1.64 -11.06
N ASP A 122 0.15 1.78 -12.36
CA ASP A 122 1.12 1.48 -13.40
C ASP A 122 2.23 2.54 -13.38
N LEU A 123 3.46 2.09 -13.11
CA LEU A 123 4.62 2.96 -12.98
C LEU A 123 5.02 3.57 -14.33
N ALA A 124 4.76 2.88 -15.44
CA ALA A 124 5.00 3.45 -16.78
C ALA A 124 4.10 4.65 -17.07
N SER A 125 2.88 4.65 -16.53
CA SER A 125 1.95 5.77 -16.64
C SER A 125 2.31 6.97 -15.75
N LEU A 126 3.25 6.81 -14.81
CA LEU A 126 3.70 7.84 -13.87
C LEU A 126 5.08 8.44 -14.22
N SER A 127 5.75 7.90 -15.23
CA SER A 127 7.13 8.28 -15.62
C SER A 127 7.20 9.63 -16.32
#